data_AF-A0A380K417-F1
#
_entry.id   AF-A0A380K417-F1
#
_cell.length_a   1.000
_cell.length_b   1.000
_cell.length_c   1.000
_cell.angle_alpha   90.00
_cell.angle_beta   90.00
_cell.angle_gamma   90.00
#
_symmetry.space_group_name_H-M   'P 1'
#
loop_
_entity.id
_entity.type
_entity.pdbx_description
1 polymer ?
#
loop_
_entity_poly.entity_id
_entity_poly.type
_entity_poly.pdbx_seq_one_letter_code
_entity_poly.pdbx_strand_id
1 'polypeptide(L)'
;MTAARIKLKQALLLLLDTDDFEQLSISQICKEAGVHRSTFYAHYDNQYQLLEDTRVYMIDLFLSEFENYQKTIEAPKEKDSLMDSYYLVPYLKFIKDHQKLYKIYIKNPLDFQHKERDDIHFIAQFIHAIKKEKGGLTREKCAIAITFIKQVSAR
;
A
#
# COMPACT_ATOMS: atom_id res chain seq x y z
N MET A 1 8.09 -12.96 13.19
CA MET A 1 6.85 -13.24 12.44
C MET A 1 6.79 -14.72 12.10
N THR A 2 5.65 -15.40 12.29
CA THR A 2 5.50 -16.82 11.89
C THR A 2 5.11 -16.92 10.42
N ALA A 3 5.51 -17.99 9.73
CA ALA A 3 5.15 -18.23 8.33
C ALA A 3 3.62 -18.25 8.11
N ALA A 4 2.86 -18.70 9.11
CA ALA A 4 1.39 -18.72 9.07
C ALA A 4 0.78 -17.31 9.02
N ARG A 5 1.29 -16.36 9.82
CA ARG A 5 0.81 -14.97 9.80
C ARG A 5 1.03 -14.33 8.43
N ILE A 6 2.19 -14.57 7.80
CA ILE A 6 2.48 -14.04 6.45
C ILE A 6 1.48 -14.62 5.43
N LYS A 7 1.25 -15.93 5.44
CA LYS A 7 0.27 -16.57 4.55
C LYS A 7 -1.14 -16.00 4.71
N LEU A 8 -1.57 -15.77 5.96
CA LEU A 8 -2.90 -15.20 6.25
C LEU A 8 -3.04 -13.76 5.72
N LYS A 9 -2.01 -12.92 5.87
CA LYS A 9 -2.01 -11.54 5.34
C LYS A 9 -2.04 -11.53 3.80
N GLN A 10 -1.23 -12.36 3.17
CA GLN A 10 -1.19 -12.51 1.71
C GLN A 10 -2.53 -13.01 1.16
N ALA A 11 -3.14 -13.98 1.83
CA ALA A 11 -4.47 -14.47 1.49
C ALA A 11 -5.54 -13.38 1.61
N LEU A 12 -5.53 -12.60 2.69
CA LEU A 12 -6.46 -11.48 2.85
C LEU A 12 -6.30 -10.46 1.72
N LEU A 13 -5.06 -10.07 1.39
CA LEU A 13 -4.79 -9.16 0.28
C LEU A 13 -5.29 -9.70 -1.06
N LEU A 14 -5.10 -10.99 -1.33
CA LEU A 14 -5.57 -11.59 -2.57
C LEU A 14 -7.10 -11.58 -2.67
N LEU A 15 -7.79 -11.86 -1.57
CA LEU A 15 -9.26 -11.84 -1.51
C LEU A 15 -9.82 -10.41 -1.64
N LEU A 16 -9.17 -9.42 -1.03
CA LEU A 16 -9.56 -8.01 -1.16
C LEU A 16 -9.35 -7.42 -2.57
N ASP A 17 -8.70 -8.15 -3.49
CA ASP A 17 -8.62 -7.77 -4.90
C ASP A 17 -9.97 -7.99 -5.63
N THR A 18 -10.75 -8.97 -5.17
CA THR A 18 -11.98 -9.43 -5.83
C THR A 18 -13.24 -9.22 -5.01
N ASP A 19 -13.14 -9.16 -3.69
CA ASP A 19 -14.27 -9.21 -2.77
C ASP A 19 -14.21 -8.07 -1.75
N ASP A 20 -15.38 -7.59 -1.31
CA ASP A 20 -15.50 -6.60 -0.24
C ASP A 20 -15.16 -7.24 1.11
N PHE A 21 -14.41 -6.52 1.96
CA PHE A 21 -13.94 -7.05 3.25
C PHE A 21 -15.06 -7.56 4.15
N GLU A 22 -16.21 -6.88 4.19
CA GLU A 22 -17.38 -7.27 4.99
C GLU A 22 -17.96 -8.63 4.59
N GLN A 23 -17.74 -9.08 3.35
CA GLN A 23 -18.21 -10.35 2.82
C GLN A 23 -17.22 -11.50 3.03
N LEU A 24 -15.98 -11.19 3.42
CA LEU A 24 -14.97 -12.20 3.67
C LEU A 24 -15.22 -12.88 5.01
N SER A 25 -15.15 -14.22 4.99
CA SER A 25 -15.17 -15.04 6.21
C SER A 25 -13.78 -15.57 6.56
N ILE A 26 -13.57 -15.84 7.85
CA ILE A 26 -12.37 -16.53 8.35
C ILE A 26 -12.13 -17.86 7.60
N SER A 27 -13.19 -18.58 7.20
CA SER A 27 -13.05 -19.81 6.41
C SER A 27 -12.42 -19.57 5.05
N GLN A 28 -12.87 -18.54 4.32
CA GLN A 28 -12.32 -18.20 3.00
C GLN A 28 -10.84 -17.83 3.13
N ILE A 29 -10.52 -16.98 4.11
CA ILE A 29 -9.13 -16.56 4.38
C ILE A 29 -8.24 -17.75 4.71
N CYS A 30 -8.68 -18.66 5.59
CA CYS A 30 -7.90 -19.85 5.96
C CYS A 30 -7.69 -20.79 4.77
N LYS A 31 -8.73 -20.96 3.94
CA LYS A 31 -8.67 -21.79 2.73
C LYS A 31 -7.66 -21.22 1.74
N GLU A 32 -7.73 -19.93 1.47
CA GLU A 32 -6.80 -19.24 0.56
C GLU A 32 -5.35 -19.30 1.08
N ALA A 33 -5.16 -19.11 2.39
CA ALA A 33 -3.84 -19.18 3.03
C ALA A 33 -3.27 -20.61 3.13
N GLY A 34 -4.09 -21.65 2.87
CA GLY A 34 -3.70 -23.04 3.08
C GLY A 34 -3.35 -23.35 4.53
N VAL A 35 -4.11 -22.82 5.48
CA VAL A 35 -3.93 -23.05 6.93
C VAL A 35 -5.23 -23.53 7.59
N HIS A 36 -5.12 -24.19 8.74
CA HIS A 36 -6.29 -24.57 9.52
C HIS A 36 -6.90 -23.39 10.26
N ARG A 37 -8.21 -23.45 10.53
CA ARG A 37 -8.91 -22.44 11.35
C ARG A 37 -8.29 -22.27 12.75
N SER A 38 -7.83 -23.36 13.37
CA SER A 38 -7.12 -23.29 14.66
C SER A 38 -5.83 -22.46 14.56
N THR A 39 -5.14 -22.49 13.42
CA THR A 39 -3.96 -21.65 13.16
C THR A 39 -4.33 -20.17 13.05
N PHE A 40 -5.48 -19.84 12.47
CA PHE A 40 -5.98 -18.45 12.47
C PHE A 40 -6.23 -17.97 13.90
N TYR A 41 -7.01 -18.71 14.68
CA TYR A 41 -7.36 -18.32 16.05
C TYR A 41 -6.18 -18.35 17.04
N ALA A 42 -5.06 -18.99 16.68
CA ALA A 42 -3.81 -18.87 17.43
C ALA A 42 -3.10 -17.52 17.25
N HIS A 43 -3.52 -16.70 16.27
CA HIS A 43 -2.90 -15.44 15.92
C HIS A 43 -3.86 -14.25 15.93
N TYR A 44 -5.14 -14.48 15.67
CA TYR A 44 -6.14 -13.43 15.52
C TYR A 44 -7.48 -13.86 16.10
N ASP A 45 -8.14 -12.96 16.84
CA ASP A 45 -9.49 -13.20 17.36
C ASP A 45 -10.56 -13.07 16.27
N ASN A 46 -10.30 -12.21 15.27
CA ASN A 46 -11.23 -11.91 14.18
C ASN A 46 -10.50 -11.37 12.94
N GLN A 47 -11.23 -11.23 11.83
CA GLN A 47 -10.68 -10.73 10.57
C GLN A 47 -10.23 -9.27 10.60
N TYR A 48 -10.76 -8.44 11.51
CA TYR A 48 -10.33 -7.04 11.67
C TYR A 48 -8.92 -6.95 12.26
N GLN A 49 -8.57 -7.82 13.21
CA GLN A 49 -7.19 -7.90 13.71
C GLN A 49 -6.21 -8.34 12.61
N LEU A 50 -6.62 -9.29 11.76
CA LEU A 50 -5.81 -9.66 10.59
C LEU A 50 -5.67 -8.50 9.61
N LEU A 51 -6.73 -7.74 9.37
CA LEU A 51 -6.70 -6.56 8.49
C LEU A 51 -5.71 -5.52 9.00
N GLU A 52 -5.74 -5.20 10.30
CA GLU A 52 -4.81 -4.26 10.92
C GLU A 52 -3.36 -4.77 10.84
N ASP A 53 -3.13 -6.06 11.13
CA ASP A 53 -1.79 -6.66 11.00
C ASP A 53 -1.33 -6.70 9.52
N THR A 54 -2.25 -6.82 8.57
CA THR A 54 -1.98 -6.75 7.12
C THR A 54 -1.56 -5.33 6.72
N ARG A 55 -2.22 -4.31 7.26
CA ARG A 55 -1.83 -2.90 7.06
C ARG A 55 -0.41 -2.64 7.57
N VAL A 56 -0.09 -3.06 8.79
CA VAL A 56 1.28 -2.94 9.35
C VAL A 56 2.31 -3.65 8.46
N TYR A 57 1.96 -4.83 7.96
CA TYR A 57 2.84 -5.57 7.03
C TYR A 57 3.13 -4.79 5.73
N MET A 58 2.17 -4.05 5.19
CA MET A 58 2.41 -3.20 4.02
C MET A 58 3.38 -2.05 4.30
N ILE A 59 3.32 -1.48 5.51
CA ILE A 59 4.24 -0.43 5.94
C ILE A 59 5.65 -1.00 6.11
N ASP A 60 5.77 -2.16 6.77
CA ASP A 60 7.05 -2.83 6.95
C ASP A 60 7.68 -3.21 5.60
N LEU A 61 6.86 -3.65 4.64
CA LEU A 61 7.30 -3.91 3.26
C LEU A 61 7.87 -2.64 2.62
N PHE A 62 7.15 -1.52 2.72
CA PHE A 62 7.66 -0.24 2.22
C PHE A 62 8.98 0.15 2.89
N LEU A 63 9.04 0.16 4.22
CA LEU A 63 10.24 0.57 4.96
C LEU A 63 11.46 -0.31 4.68
N SER A 64 11.24 -1.62 4.47
CA SER A 64 12.33 -2.58 4.22
C SER A 64 12.85 -2.56 2.78
N GLU A 65 12.00 -2.25 1.80
CA GLU A 65 12.39 -2.29 0.40
C GLU A 65 12.72 -0.91 -0.19
N PHE A 66 12.08 0.16 0.28
CA PHE A 66 12.16 1.48 -0.35
C PHE A 66 13.59 2.02 -0.44
N GLU A 67 14.43 1.77 0.57
CA GLU A 67 15.84 2.18 0.56
C GLU A 67 16.59 1.59 -0.64
N ASN A 68 16.26 0.38 -1.08
CA ASN A 68 16.87 -0.23 -2.27
C ASN A 68 16.46 0.49 -3.55
N TYR A 69 15.19 0.89 -3.66
CA TYR A 69 14.74 1.70 -4.79
C TYR A 69 15.47 3.05 -4.83
N GLN A 70 15.68 3.69 -3.67
CA GLN A 70 16.44 4.94 -3.59
C GLN A 70 17.91 4.78 -3.97
N LYS A 71 18.55 3.66 -3.61
CA LYS A 71 19.96 3.39 -3.93
C LYS A 71 20.18 3.01 -5.40
N THR A 72 19.20 2.38 -6.04
CA THR A 72 19.37 1.79 -7.39
C THR A 72 18.86 2.68 -8.51
N ILE A 73 18.03 3.69 -8.21
CA ILE A 73 17.48 4.60 -9.20
C ILE A 73 18.23 5.92 -9.13
N GLU A 74 18.95 6.23 -10.21
CA GLU A 74 19.62 7.53 -10.36
C GLU A 74 18.59 8.62 -10.66
N ALA A 75 18.41 9.53 -9.72
CA ALA A 75 17.57 10.71 -9.88
C ALA A 75 18.21 11.92 -9.17
N PRO A 76 18.16 13.12 -9.78
CA PRO A 76 18.80 14.30 -9.23
C PRO A 76 18.14 14.73 -7.92
N LYS A 77 18.94 15.30 -7.01
CA LYS A 77 18.47 16.02 -5.82
C LYS A 77 18.34 17.51 -6.16
N GLU A 78 17.12 18.01 -6.20
CA GLU A 78 16.76 19.36 -6.64
C GLU A 78 16.60 20.35 -5.48
N LYS A 79 15.77 20.04 -4.47
CA LYS A 79 15.29 21.02 -3.48
C LYS A 79 15.01 20.48 -2.08
N ASP A 80 15.45 19.25 -1.76
CA ASP A 80 15.27 18.64 -0.43
C ASP A 80 13.80 18.62 0.03
N SER A 81 12.94 18.18 -0.90
CA SER A 81 11.49 18.02 -0.71
C SER A 81 11.09 16.58 -1.01
N LEU A 82 9.97 16.09 -0.47
CA LEU A 82 9.41 14.81 -0.89
C LEU A 82 9.10 14.74 -2.40
N MET A 83 9.00 15.90 -3.06
CA MET A 83 8.79 16.05 -4.49
C MET A 83 10.08 16.08 -5.32
N ASP A 84 11.23 15.99 -4.66
CA ASP A 84 12.51 15.84 -5.31
C ASP A 84 12.53 14.54 -6.12
N SER A 85 13.11 14.57 -7.33
CA SER A 85 13.20 13.38 -8.20
C SER A 85 13.89 12.23 -7.46
N TYR A 86 14.84 12.56 -6.59
CA TYR A 86 15.52 11.64 -5.67
C TYR A 86 14.56 10.80 -4.78
N TYR A 87 13.41 11.35 -4.36
CA TYR A 87 12.41 10.60 -3.57
C TYR A 87 11.24 10.12 -4.44
N LEU A 88 10.80 10.97 -5.38
CA LEU A 88 9.62 10.77 -6.21
C LEU A 88 9.77 9.58 -7.18
N VAL A 89 10.88 9.49 -7.91
CA VAL A 89 11.04 8.44 -8.92
C VAL A 89 11.14 7.05 -8.27
N PRO A 90 11.94 6.83 -7.21
CA PRO A 90 11.94 5.58 -6.46
C PRO A 90 10.55 5.21 -5.91
N TYR A 91 9.82 6.20 -5.40
CA TYR A 91 8.49 5.98 -4.84
C TYR A 91 7.50 5.51 -5.91
N LEU A 92 7.42 6.21 -7.03
CA LEU A 92 6.55 5.81 -8.14
C LEU A 92 6.92 4.42 -8.68
N LYS A 93 8.22 4.10 -8.75
CA LYS A 93 8.68 2.77 -9.18
C LYS A 93 8.31 1.68 -8.18
N PHE A 94 8.49 1.92 -6.88
CA PHE A 94 8.06 1.01 -5.82
C PHE A 94 6.55 0.74 -5.89
N ILE A 95 5.73 1.79 -5.97
CA ILE A 95 4.28 1.62 -6.09
C ILE A 95 3.91 0.89 -7.39
N LYS A 96 4.68 1.06 -8.47
CA LYS A 96 4.43 0.38 -9.76
C LYS A 96 4.69 -1.12 -9.63
N ASP A 97 5.79 -1.48 -9.00
CA ASP A 97 6.20 -2.87 -8.84
C ASP A 97 5.27 -3.60 -7.84
N HIS A 98 4.72 -2.86 -6.88
CA HIS A 98 3.70 -3.33 -5.92
C HIS A 98 2.26 -2.91 -6.25
N GLN A 99 1.96 -2.58 -7.51
CA GLN A 99 0.71 -1.92 -7.91
C GLN A 99 -0.58 -2.63 -7.45
N LYS A 100 -0.57 -3.98 -7.42
CA LYS A 100 -1.72 -4.77 -7.00
C LYS A 100 -2.09 -4.47 -5.55
N LEU A 101 -1.09 -4.48 -4.67
CA LEU A 101 -1.22 -4.22 -3.25
C LEU A 101 -1.80 -2.82 -2.97
N TYR A 102 -1.24 -1.81 -3.62
CA TYR A 102 -1.68 -0.43 -3.43
C TYR A 102 -3.05 -0.15 -4.07
N LYS A 103 -3.42 -0.85 -5.14
CA LYS A 103 -4.77 -0.82 -5.70
C LYS A 103 -5.79 -1.34 -4.69
N ILE A 104 -5.51 -2.47 -4.04
CA ILE A 104 -6.35 -3.02 -2.97
C ILE A 104 -6.51 -2.01 -1.82
N TYR A 105 -5.39 -1.45 -1.35
CA TYR A 105 -5.41 -0.48 -0.25
C TYR A 105 -6.25 0.76 -0.59
N ILE A 106 -6.07 1.34 -1.77
CA ILE A 106 -6.82 2.53 -2.20
C ILE A 106 -8.32 2.23 -2.42
N LYS A 107 -8.67 1.03 -2.87
CA LYS A 107 -10.06 0.61 -3.09
C LYS A 107 -10.86 0.40 -1.80
N ASN A 108 -10.18 0.12 -0.69
CA ASN A 108 -10.82 -0.24 0.59
C ASN A 108 -10.61 0.82 1.69
N PRO A 109 -10.94 2.11 1.45
CA PRO A 109 -10.59 3.19 2.37
C PRO A 109 -11.34 3.15 3.70
N LEU A 110 -12.52 2.52 3.74
CA LEU A 110 -13.29 2.35 4.98
C LEU A 110 -12.68 1.25 5.84
N ASP A 111 -12.35 0.11 5.23
CA ASP A 111 -11.78 -1.04 5.94
C ASP A 111 -10.44 -0.69 6.59
N PHE A 112 -9.58 0.03 5.86
CA PHE A 112 -8.30 0.52 6.37
C PHE A 112 -8.39 1.82 7.19
N GLN A 113 -9.61 2.29 7.50
CA GLN A 113 -9.87 3.48 8.34
C GLN A 113 -9.12 4.73 7.88
N HIS A 114 -9.21 5.03 6.59
CA HIS A 114 -8.25 5.92 5.95
C HIS A 114 -8.18 7.35 6.51
N LYS A 115 -9.27 7.83 7.10
CA LYS A 115 -9.37 9.20 7.63
C LYS A 115 -8.73 9.37 9.00
N GLU A 116 -8.44 8.28 9.69
CA GLU A 116 -8.00 8.26 11.09
C GLU A 116 -6.55 7.77 11.25
N ARG A 117 -5.80 7.64 10.15
CA ARG A 117 -4.49 7.01 10.14
C ARG A 117 -3.44 7.82 9.37
N ASP A 118 -2.27 7.93 9.97
CA ASP A 118 -1.13 8.70 9.44
C ASP A 118 -0.28 7.93 8.42
N ASP A 119 -0.51 6.64 8.20
CA ASP A 119 0.18 5.86 7.18
C ASP A 119 -0.28 6.22 5.75
N ILE A 120 -1.55 6.62 5.62
CA ILE A 120 -2.09 7.27 4.42
C ILE A 120 -1.47 8.63 4.24
N HIS A 121 -0.98 9.24 5.30
CA HIS A 121 -0.36 10.55 5.23
C HIS A 121 0.84 10.51 4.29
N PHE A 122 1.56 9.41 4.09
CA PHE A 122 2.61 9.38 3.06
C PHE A 122 2.04 9.49 1.65
N ILE A 123 1.05 8.67 1.27
CA ILE A 123 0.43 8.70 -0.08
C ILE A 123 -0.43 9.97 -0.27
N ALA A 124 -1.18 10.35 0.74
CA ALA A 124 -2.11 11.47 0.74
C ALA A 124 -1.40 12.81 0.90
N GLN A 125 -0.33 12.95 1.69
CA GLN A 125 0.52 14.15 1.62
C GLN A 125 1.16 14.26 0.25
N PHE A 126 1.57 13.15 -0.37
CA PHE A 126 2.09 13.17 -1.73
C PHE A 126 1.04 13.63 -2.75
N ILE A 127 -0.16 13.02 -2.73
CA ILE A 127 -1.29 13.39 -3.59
C ILE A 127 -1.77 14.83 -3.31
N HIS A 128 -1.80 15.24 -2.04
CA HIS A 128 -2.18 16.58 -1.62
C HIS A 128 -1.14 17.61 -2.04
N ALA A 129 0.15 17.32 -1.90
CA ALA A 129 1.24 18.18 -2.35
C ALA A 129 1.25 18.30 -3.89
N ILE A 130 1.00 17.21 -4.64
CA ILE A 130 0.79 17.25 -6.09
C ILE A 130 -0.43 18.13 -6.46
N LYS A 131 -1.51 18.11 -5.68
CA LYS A 131 -2.73 18.91 -5.93
C LYS A 131 -2.59 20.39 -5.52
N LYS A 132 -1.79 20.70 -4.49
CA LYS A 132 -1.65 22.03 -3.88
C LYS A 132 -0.53 22.85 -4.53
N GLU A 133 0.55 22.23 -4.98
CA GLU A 133 1.62 22.91 -5.70
C GLU A 133 1.33 23.02 -7.20
N LYS A 134 0.50 24.01 -7.59
CA LYS A 134 0.53 24.50 -8.98
C LYS A 134 1.82 25.29 -9.33
N GLY A 135 2.73 25.50 -8.37
CA GLY A 135 3.92 26.35 -8.52
C GLY A 135 5.28 25.68 -8.26
N GLY A 136 5.33 24.41 -7.86
CA GLY A 136 6.58 23.70 -7.50
C GLY A 136 6.99 22.57 -8.46
N LEU A 137 6.01 21.87 -9.04
CA LEU A 137 6.24 20.81 -10.02
C LEU A 137 6.30 21.36 -11.45
N THR A 138 7.20 20.82 -12.25
CA THR A 138 7.06 20.95 -13.71
C THR A 138 5.76 20.27 -14.14
N ARG A 139 5.07 20.83 -15.14
CA ARG A 139 3.83 20.24 -15.70
C ARG A 139 3.98 18.76 -16.04
N GLU A 140 5.18 18.36 -16.45
CA GLU A 140 5.55 16.99 -16.78
C GLU A 140 5.52 16.06 -15.56
N LYS A 141 6.15 16.45 -14.43
CA LYS A 141 6.12 15.64 -13.20
C LYS A 141 4.70 15.51 -12.64
N CYS A 142 3.90 16.57 -12.70
CA CYS A 142 2.48 16.50 -12.34
C CYS A 142 1.74 15.51 -13.24
N ALA A 143 1.95 15.59 -14.56
CA ALA A 143 1.29 14.71 -15.51
C ALA A 143 1.69 13.24 -15.28
N ILE A 144 2.96 12.95 -15.00
CA ILE A 144 3.45 11.60 -14.71
C ILE A 144 2.82 11.07 -13.42
N ALA A 145 2.89 11.83 -12.32
CA ALA A 145 2.33 11.40 -11.05
C ALA A 145 0.81 11.23 -11.12
N ILE A 146 0.09 12.16 -11.78
CA ILE A 146 -1.37 12.06 -11.97
C ILE A 146 -1.74 10.87 -12.87
N THR A 147 -1.00 10.64 -13.96
CA THR A 147 -1.23 9.48 -14.85
C THR A 147 -1.01 8.18 -14.11
N PHE A 148 0.06 8.12 -13.30
CA PHE A 148 0.39 6.97 -12.49
C PHE A 148 -0.68 6.70 -11.40
N ILE A 149 -1.10 7.74 -10.67
CA ILE A 149 -2.20 7.63 -9.69
C ILE A 149 -3.47 7.13 -10.37
N LYS A 150 -3.80 7.65 -11.56
CA LYS A 150 -4.96 7.17 -12.35
C LYS A 150 -4.82 5.71 -12.76
N GLN A 151 -3.63 5.23 -13.11
CA GLN A 151 -3.40 3.82 -13.47
C GLN A 151 -3.57 2.89 -12.27
N VAL A 152 -3.04 3.28 -11.10
CA VAL A 152 -3.19 2.50 -9.86
C VAL A 152 -4.62 2.57 -9.31
N SER A 153 -5.34 3.66 -9.58
CA SER A 153 -6.72 3.89 -9.12
C SER A 153 -7.81 3.48 -10.12
N ALA A 154 -7.46 3.13 -11.36
CA ALA A 154 -8.42 2.73 -12.40
C ALA A 154 -8.93 1.30 -12.15
N ARG A 155 -10.24 1.10 -12.40
CA ARG A 155 -10.96 -0.16 -12.18
C ARG A 155 -10.27 -1.35 -12.83
#